data_AF-A0A7Z9LN31-F1
#
_entry.id   AF-A0A7Z9LN31-F1
#
_cell.length_a   1.000
_cell.length_b   1.000
_cell.length_c   1.000
_cell.angle_alpha   90.00
_cell.angle_beta   90.00
_cell.angle_gamma   90.00
#
_symmetry.space_group_name_H-M   'P 1'
#
loop_
_entity.id
_entity.type
_entity.pdbx_description
1 polymer ?
#
loop_
_entity_poly.entity_id
_entity_poly.type
_entity_poly.pdbx_seq_one_letter_code
_entity_poly.pdbx_strand_id
1 'polypeptide(L)'
;MFFSVRQFPEIRFESDVIDRTDDGFIAHGSFTMCGISKKIDLPIKVVGRNVNPANGKVNLGFTATIVLDRTDFDISYQHKTIPDSIGKDVTVVLNILTRSLEL
;
A
#
# COMPACT_ATOMS: atom_id res chain seq x y z
N MET A 1 16.66 -15.12 -2.28
CA MET A 1 15.28 -15.36 -1.79
C MET A 1 14.54 -14.03 -1.88
N PHE A 2 13.25 -14.00 -2.25
CA PHE A 2 12.50 -12.74 -2.36
C PHE A 2 11.88 -12.37 -1.01
N PHE A 3 10.68 -12.85 -0.70
CA PHE A 3 9.94 -12.41 0.49
C PHE A 3 10.22 -13.18 1.78
N SER A 4 10.96 -14.30 1.73
CA SER A 4 11.25 -15.13 2.91
C SER A 4 9.99 -15.50 3.72
N VAL A 5 8.89 -15.86 3.03
CA VAL A 5 7.52 -15.98 3.57
C VAL A 5 7.41 -16.87 4.81
N ARG A 6 8.26 -17.91 4.94
CA ARG A 6 8.27 -18.76 6.15
C ARG A 6 8.62 -17.98 7.42
N GLN A 7 9.46 -16.95 7.31
CA GLN A 7 9.87 -16.09 8.42
C GLN A 7 9.02 -14.81 8.49
N PHE A 8 8.64 -14.25 7.34
CA PHE A 8 7.86 -13.01 7.22
C PHE A 8 6.59 -13.27 6.41
N PRO A 9 5.52 -13.79 7.03
CA PRO A 9 4.31 -14.21 6.32
C PRO A 9 3.43 -13.04 5.87
N GLU A 10 3.69 -11.82 6.37
CA GLU A 10 2.88 -10.63 6.15
C GLU A 10 3.73 -9.46 5.63
N ILE A 11 3.12 -8.68 4.73
CA ILE A 11 3.53 -7.31 4.40
C ILE A 11 2.48 -6.39 5.01
N ARG A 12 2.91 -5.40 5.80
CA ARG A 12 2.00 -4.58 6.59
C ARG A 12 2.26 -3.10 6.38
N PHE A 13 1.20 -2.33 6.25
CA PHE A 13 1.23 -0.87 6.34
C PHE A 13 0.38 -0.42 7.53
N GLU A 14 0.94 0.44 8.37
CA GLU A 14 0.28 1.03 9.53
C GLU A 14 0.41 2.56 9.46
N SER A 15 -0.72 3.25 9.26
CA SER A 15 -0.76 4.72 9.24
C SER A 15 -0.67 5.30 10.65
N ASP A 16 0.14 6.35 10.82
CA ASP A 16 0.23 7.16 12.04
C ASP A 16 -0.64 8.42 11.96
N VAL A 17 -0.59 9.11 10.81
CA VAL A 17 -1.26 10.39 10.55
C VAL A 17 -1.90 10.34 9.16
N ILE A 18 -3.09 10.90 9.03
CA ILE A 18 -3.78 11.03 7.75
C ILE A 18 -4.11 12.50 7.52
N ASP A 19 -3.44 13.10 6.53
CA ASP A 19 -3.69 14.47 6.11
C ASP A 19 -4.70 14.51 4.97
N ARG A 20 -5.58 15.51 4.97
CA ARG A 20 -6.55 15.72 3.90
C ARG A 20 -5.93 16.57 2.80
N THR A 21 -6.18 16.19 1.54
CA THR A 21 -5.84 16.97 0.35
C THR A 21 -7.12 17.45 -0.35
N ASP A 22 -6.97 18.25 -1.40
CA ASP A 22 -8.11 18.69 -2.22
C ASP A 22 -8.83 17.51 -2.92
N ASP A 23 -8.09 16.46 -3.27
CA ASP A 23 -8.56 15.30 -4.04
C ASP A 23 -8.62 13.97 -3.25
N GLY A 24 -8.33 14.00 -1.95
CA GLY A 24 -8.32 12.81 -1.11
C GLY A 24 -7.53 12.98 0.19
N PHE A 25 -6.57 12.09 0.41
CA PHE A 25 -5.78 12.01 1.63
C PHE A 25 -4.33 11.60 1.35
N ILE A 26 -3.44 11.90 2.28
CA ILE A 26 -2.11 11.28 2.37
C ILE A 26 -2.05 10.56 3.71
N ALA A 27 -1.88 9.24 3.69
CA ALA A 27 -1.64 8.45 4.89
C ALA A 27 -0.14 8.27 5.11
N HIS A 28 0.39 8.91 6.14
CA HIS A 28 1.77 8.76 6.59
C HIS A 28 1.84 7.53 7.49
N GLY A 29 2.80 6.62 7.25
CA GLY A 29 2.86 5.40 8.03
C GLY A 29 4.12 4.57 7.86
N SER A 30 4.18 3.49 8.62
CA SER A 30 5.23 2.47 8.53
C SER A 30 4.80 1.36 7.58
N PHE A 31 5.58 1.13 6.53
CA PHE A 31 5.47 -0.03 5.65
C PHE A 31 6.56 -1.05 6.01
N THR A 32 6.14 -2.28 6.29
CA THR A 32 7.00 -3.38 6.72
C THR A 32 6.93 -4.53 5.72
N MET A 33 8.09 -4.92 5.20
CA MET A 33 8.25 -6.06 4.30
C MET A 33 9.60 -6.74 4.59
N CYS A 34 9.63 -8.08 4.57
CA CYS A 34 10.85 -8.85 4.89
C CYS A 34 11.47 -8.51 6.26
N GLY A 35 10.64 -8.11 7.24
CA GLY A 35 11.11 -7.69 8.58
C GLY A 35 11.74 -6.31 8.64
N ILE A 36 11.80 -5.56 7.54
CA ILE A 36 12.33 -4.21 7.45
C ILE A 36 11.17 -3.21 7.36
N SER A 37 11.20 -2.19 8.22
CA SER A 37 10.19 -1.13 8.27
C SER A 37 10.74 0.19 7.73
N LYS A 38 9.98 0.86 6.86
CA LYS A 38 10.29 2.18 6.29
C LYS A 38 9.09 3.10 6.44
N LYS A 39 9.32 4.39 6.70
CA LYS A 39 8.27 5.41 6.64
C LYS A 39 7.95 5.71 5.18
N ILE A 40 6.66 5.70 4.84
CA ILE A 40 6.15 6.03 3.52
C ILE A 40 4.94 6.95 3.62
N ASP A 41 4.70 7.70 2.56
CA ASP A 41 3.51 8.51 2.36
C ASP A 41 2.65 7.84 1.29
N LEU A 42 1.47 7.37 1.68
CA LEU A 42 0.55 6.70 0.78
C LEU A 42 -0.53 7.69 0.30
N PRO A 43 -0.48 8.16 -0.96
CA PRO A 43 -1.50 9.04 -1.50
C PRO A 43 -2.76 8.23 -1.82
N ILE A 44 -3.90 8.66 -1.28
CA ILE A 44 -5.20 7.99 -1.39
C ILE A 44 -6.18 8.96 -2.04
N LYS A 45 -6.81 8.53 -3.14
CA LYS A 45 -7.89 9.27 -3.81
C LYS A 45 -9.23 8.64 -3.53
N VAL A 46 -10.25 9.48 -3.32
CA VAL A 46 -11.64 9.01 -3.19
C VAL A 46 -12.27 9.00 -4.57
N VAL A 47 -12.61 7.81 -5.07
CA VAL A 47 -13.14 7.63 -6.44
C VAL A 47 -14.64 7.39 -6.48
N GLY A 48 -15.26 7.11 -5.34
CA GLY A 48 -16.69 6.87 -5.27
C GLY A 48 -17.23 6.94 -3.86
N ARG A 49 -18.48 7.40 -3.75
CA ARG A 49 -19.24 7.43 -2.50
C ARG A 49 -20.62 6.87 -2.78
N ASN A 50 -20.98 5.81 -2.09
CA ASN A 50 -22.30 5.19 -2.17
C ASN A 50 -22.97 5.25 -0.80
N VAL A 51 -24.26 5.62 -0.78
CA VAL A 51 -25.10 5.50 0.42
C VAL A 51 -26.00 4.30 0.20
N ASN A 52 -25.89 3.30 1.08
CA ASN A 52 -26.74 2.12 1.02
C ASN A 52 -28.19 2.53 1.34
N PRO A 53 -29.15 2.38 0.40
CA PRO A 53 -30.54 2.80 0.62
C PRO A 53 -31.24 2.05 1.76
N ALA A 54 -30.81 0.83 2.07
CA ALA A 54 -31.45 -0.02 3.07
C ALA A 54 -31.12 0.36 4.53
N ASN A 55 -29.94 0.95 4.77
CA ASN A 55 -29.49 1.28 6.13
C ASN A 55 -28.80 2.65 6.27
N GLY A 56 -28.75 3.44 5.20
CA GLY A 56 -28.15 4.78 5.19
C GLY A 56 -26.63 4.82 5.31
N LYS A 57 -25.93 3.68 5.33
CA LYS A 57 -24.49 3.64 5.54
C LYS A 57 -23.71 4.10 4.32
N VAL A 58 -22.60 4.80 4.57
CA VAL A 58 -21.71 5.27 3.51
C VAL A 58 -20.62 4.24 3.23
N ASN A 59 -20.44 3.89 1.96
CA ASN A 59 -19.32 3.12 1.47
C ASN A 59 -18.47 4.02 0.57
N LEU A 60 -17.15 3.94 0.73
CA LEU A 60 -16.20 4.72 -0.05
C LEU A 60 -15.34 3.79 -0.90
N GLY A 61 -15.14 4.18 -2.16
CA GLY A 61 -14.14 3.62 -3.06
C GLY A 61 -12.87 4.45 -2.99
N PHE A 62 -11.73 3.78 -2.84
CA PHE A 62 -10.41 4.40 -2.79
C PHE A 62 -9.49 3.81 -3.84
N THR A 63 -8.60 4.65 -4.37
CA THR A 63 -7.42 4.19 -5.12
C THR A 63 -6.16 4.80 -4.53
N ALA A 64 -5.06 4.06 -4.59
CA ALA A 64 -3.74 4.55 -4.21
C ALA A 64 -2.69 3.92 -5.12
N THR A 65 -1.70 4.72 -5.51
CA THR A 65 -0.54 4.26 -6.26
C THR A 65 0.72 4.75 -5.57
N ILE A 66 1.65 3.85 -5.32
CA ILE A 66 2.96 4.17 -4.77
C ILE A 66 4.03 3.37 -5.52
N VAL A 67 5.23 3.94 -5.62
CA VAL A 67 6.42 3.25 -6.12
C VAL A 67 7.33 2.96 -4.93
N LEU A 68 7.69 1.70 -4.74
CA LEU A 68 8.60 1.25 -3.69
C LEU A 68 9.91 0.78 -4.31
N ASP A 69 11.04 1.10 -3.70
CA ASP A 69 12.31 0.46 -4.05
C ASP A 69 12.40 -0.89 -3.36
N ARG A 70 12.40 -2.00 -4.12
CA ARG A 70 12.48 -3.35 -3.54
C ARG A 70 13.76 -3.60 -2.75
N THR A 71 14.83 -2.86 -3.08
CA THR A 71 16.13 -3.02 -2.43
C THR A 71 16.17 -2.43 -1.03
N ASP A 72 15.26 -1.50 -0.71
CA ASP A 72 15.07 -0.99 0.66
C ASP A 72 14.62 -2.07 1.66
N PHE A 73 14.14 -3.21 1.16
CA PHE A 73 13.60 -4.32 1.94
C PHE A 73 14.37 -5.63 1.70
N ASP A 74 15.67 -5.53 1.36
CA ASP A 74 16.58 -6.65 1.10
C ASP A 74 16.17 -7.59 -0.05
N ILE A 75 15.23 -7.19 -0.90
CA ILE A 75 14.91 -7.90 -2.13
C ILE A 75 15.89 -7.44 -3.21
N SER A 76 17.14 -7.93 -3.14
CA SER A 76 18.26 -7.48 -3.97
C SER A 76 18.67 -8.45 -5.09
N TYR A 77 17.77 -9.36 -5.51
CA TYR A 77 18.06 -10.31 -6.59
C TYR A 77 18.54 -9.59 -7.86
N GLN A 78 19.59 -10.13 -8.46
CA GLN A 78 20.13 -9.76 -9.77
C GLN A 78 20.41 -11.03 -10.57
N HIS A 79 20.16 -11.00 -11.88
CA HIS A 79 20.52 -12.10 -12.76
C HIS A 79 22.04 -12.14 -12.97
N LYS A 80 22.62 -13.35 -12.96
CA LYS A 80 24.09 -13.53 -12.97
C LYS A 80 24.78 -12.94 -14.21
N THR A 81 24.11 -12.96 -15.35
CA THR A 81 24.68 -12.57 -16.65
C THR A 81 23.93 -11.45 -17.35
N ILE A 82 22.83 -10.97 -16.76
CA ILE A 82 22.02 -9.89 -17.33
C ILE A 82 21.98 -8.79 -16.28
N PRO A 83 22.87 -7.77 -16.39
CA PRO A 83 22.80 -6.59 -15.55
C PRO A 83 21.41 -5.97 -15.61
N ASP A 84 20.94 -5.44 -14.47
CA ASP A 84 19.65 -4.73 -14.36
C ASP A 84 18.43 -5.51 -14.85
N SER A 85 18.51 -6.85 -14.85
CA SER A 85 17.44 -7.75 -15.31
C SER A 85 16.08 -7.54 -14.62
N ILE A 86 16.09 -6.93 -13.44
CA ILE A 86 14.88 -6.60 -12.68
C ILE A 86 15.09 -5.20 -12.09
N GLY A 87 14.23 -4.27 -12.50
CA GLY A 87 14.20 -2.91 -11.96
C GLY A 87 14.04 -2.89 -10.43
N LYS A 88 14.56 -1.84 -9.80
CA LYS A 88 14.43 -1.64 -8.36
C LYS A 88 13.05 -1.09 -7.95
N ASP A 89 12.43 -0.32 -8.84
CA ASP A 89 11.14 0.33 -8.60
C ASP A 89 9.98 -0.63 -8.84
N VAL A 90 9.09 -0.76 -7.85
CA VAL A 90 7.89 -1.60 -7.86
C VAL A 90 6.66 -0.72 -7.65
N THR A 91 5.83 -0.62 -8.68
CA THR A 91 4.55 0.09 -8.59
C THR A 91 3.51 -0.79 -7.90
N VAL A 92 2.99 -0.32 -6.77
CA VAL A 92 1.87 -0.93 -6.05
C VAL A 92 0.62 -0.11 -6.33
N VAL A 93 -0.45 -0.79 -6.78
CA VAL A 93 -1.75 -0.18 -7.06
C VAL A 93 -2.80 -0.82 -6.16
N LEU A 94 -3.49 0.01 -5.39
CA LEU A 94 -4.60 -0.39 -4.53
C LEU A 94 -5.91 0.13 -5.13
N ASN A 95 -6.91 -0.74 -5.20
CA ASN A 95 -8.29 -0.38 -5.53
C ASN A 95 -9.21 -1.04 -4.50
N ILE A 96 -9.72 -0.23 -3.58
CA ILE A 96 -10.38 -0.71 -2.36
C ILE A 96 -11.81 -0.20 -2.33
N LEU A 97 -12.78 -1.10 -2.15
CA LEU A 97 -14.14 -0.75 -1.75
C LEU A 97 -14.28 -1.01 -0.25
N THR A 98 -14.69 0.01 0.49
CA THR A 98 -14.98 -0.14 1.91
C THR A 98 -16.43 -0.50 2.15
N ARG A 99 -16.68 -1.25 3.22
CA ARG A 99 -18.00 -1.46 3.78
C ARG A 99 -18.02 -0.89 5.19
N SER A 100 -18.94 0.02 5.47
CA SER A 100 -19.16 0.49 6.84
C SER A 100 -19.56 -0.68 7.75
N LEU A 101 -18.85 -0.82 8.88
CA LEU A 101 -19.16 -1.82 9.91
C LEU A 101 -20.42 -1.45 10.69
N GLU A 102 -21.11 -2.45 11.24
CA GLU A 102 -22.03 -2.26 12.36
C GLU A 102 -21.15 -2.26 13.61
N LEU A 103 -21.12 -1.12 14.32
CA LEU A 103 -20.52 -1.02 15.64
C LEU A 103 -21.62 -1.21 16.68
#